data_AF-A0A3N5V0P1-F1
#
_entry.id   AF-A0A3N5V0P1-F1
#
_cell.length_a   1.000
_cell.length_b   1.000
_cell.length_c   1.000
_cell.angle_alpha   90.00
_cell.angle_beta   90.00
_cell.angle_gamma   90.00
#
_symmetry.space_group_name_H-M   'P 1'
#
loop_
_entity.id
_entity.type
_entity.pdbx_description
1 polymer ?
#
loop_
_entity_poly.entity_id
_entity_poly.type
_entity_poly.pdbx_seq_one_letter_code
_entity_poly.pdbx_strand_id
1 'polypeptide(L)'
;MEEAIALAKKALYEGEFPVGCVIVSGNKIVATGSRKGTLDGAVNETDHAEIVALRNLSELDRNDESERSGMTLYVTMEPCLMCFGAILLSGIGTVVYAYEDIMGGGTKIDLKSLPPLYSNRKISVVSGILRKSSLQIFKTFFSNEANSYWKGSLLAGYTLSRKD
;
A
#
# COMPACT_ATOMS: atom_id res chain seq x y z
N MET A 1 0.41 -4.84 -10.90
CA MET A 1 -0.81 -4.34 -10.23
C MET A 1 -1.88 -5.43 -10.08
N GLU A 2 -2.19 -6.22 -11.10
CA GLU A 2 -3.20 -7.29 -10.99
C GLU A 2 -2.91 -8.28 -9.85
N GLU A 3 -1.64 -8.65 -9.63
CA GLU A 3 -1.26 -9.50 -8.50
C GLU A 3 -1.51 -8.83 -7.14
N ALA A 4 -1.24 -7.52 -7.01
CA ALA A 4 -1.56 -6.78 -5.80
C ALA A 4 -3.08 -6.75 -5.54
N ILE A 5 -3.89 -6.68 -6.61
CA ILE A 5 -5.35 -6.77 -6.54
C ILE A 5 -5.79 -8.17 -6.09
N ALA A 6 -5.13 -9.24 -6.56
CA ALA A 6 -5.41 -10.60 -6.08
C ALA A 6 -5.14 -10.74 -4.57
N LEU A 7 -4.03 -10.17 -4.08
CA LEU A 7 -3.71 -10.12 -2.65
C LEU A 7 -4.72 -9.30 -1.85
N ALA A 8 -5.19 -8.17 -2.40
CA ALA A 8 -6.24 -7.36 -1.78
C ALA A 8 -7.58 -8.11 -1.68
N LYS A 9 -7.95 -8.89 -2.71
CA LYS A 9 -9.13 -9.76 -2.68
C LYS A 9 -8.99 -10.87 -1.64
N LYS A 10 -7.79 -11.41 -1.47
CA LYS A 10 -7.51 -12.38 -0.40
C LYS A 10 -7.71 -11.75 0.98
N ALA A 11 -7.14 -10.57 1.23
CA ALA A 11 -7.35 -9.84 2.48
C ALA A 11 -8.84 -9.57 2.72
N LEU A 12 -9.58 -9.11 1.70
CA LEU A 12 -11.03 -8.91 1.78
C LEU A 12 -11.77 -10.21 2.20
N TYR A 13 -11.42 -11.34 1.57
CA TYR A 13 -12.02 -12.64 1.87
C TYR A 13 -11.73 -13.08 3.31
N GLU A 14 -10.55 -12.75 3.83
CA GLU A 14 -10.14 -13.00 5.22
C GLU A 14 -10.78 -11.99 6.21
N GLY A 15 -11.56 -11.01 5.72
CA GLY A 15 -12.20 -9.97 6.52
C GLY A 15 -11.30 -8.78 6.87
N GLU A 16 -10.09 -8.76 6.32
CA GLU A 16 -9.10 -7.70 6.53
C GLU A 16 -9.38 -6.48 5.65
N PHE A 17 -8.89 -5.30 6.07
CA PHE A 17 -8.92 -4.10 5.22
C PHE A 17 -8.15 -4.37 3.91
N PRO A 18 -8.77 -4.21 2.73
CA PRO A 18 -8.36 -4.99 1.57
C PRO A 18 -7.26 -4.32 0.75
N VAL A 19 -6.05 -4.28 1.33
CA VAL A 19 -4.85 -3.75 0.69
C VAL A 19 -3.91 -4.90 0.35
N GLY A 20 -3.39 -4.89 -0.88
CA GLY A 20 -2.37 -5.82 -1.36
C GLY A 20 -1.20 -5.06 -1.96
N CYS A 21 -0.01 -5.64 -1.85
CA CYS A 21 1.24 -5.04 -2.29
C CYS A 21 2.18 -6.10 -2.90
N VAL A 22 2.87 -5.74 -3.97
CA VAL A 22 3.96 -6.55 -4.55
C VAL A 22 5.17 -5.66 -4.86
N ILE A 23 6.36 -6.22 -4.71
CA ILE A 23 7.62 -5.56 -5.08
C ILE A 23 8.22 -6.32 -6.25
N VAL A 24 8.61 -5.58 -7.28
CA VAL A 24 9.11 -6.11 -8.55
C VAL A 24 10.56 -5.65 -8.77
N SER A 25 11.41 -6.58 -9.18
CA SER A 25 12.78 -6.31 -9.64
C SER A 25 12.91 -6.83 -11.08
N GLY A 26 13.15 -5.93 -12.04
CA GLY A 26 13.05 -6.22 -13.46
C GLY A 26 11.63 -6.69 -13.82
N ASN A 27 11.49 -7.95 -14.24
CA ASN A 27 10.21 -8.57 -14.59
C ASN A 27 9.73 -9.63 -13.58
N LYS A 28 10.34 -9.68 -12.38
CA LYS A 28 10.04 -10.69 -11.37
C LYS A 28 9.48 -10.05 -10.12
N ILE A 29 8.39 -10.61 -9.61
CA ILE A 29 7.91 -10.31 -8.26
C ILE A 29 8.90 -10.94 -7.29
N VAL A 30 9.51 -10.12 -6.44
CA VAL A 30 10.49 -10.55 -5.44
C VAL A 30 9.89 -10.62 -4.05
N ALA A 31 8.88 -9.81 -3.74
CA ALA A 31 8.19 -9.87 -2.46
C ALA A 31 6.72 -9.50 -2.62
N THR A 32 5.90 -9.99 -1.70
CA THR A 32 4.45 -9.74 -1.66
C THR A 32 3.99 -9.46 -0.25
N GLY A 33 2.88 -8.76 -0.10
CA GLY A 33 2.27 -8.46 1.19
C GLY A 33 0.78 -8.17 1.04
N SER A 34 0.04 -8.44 2.12
CA SER A 34 -1.38 -8.11 2.28
C SER A 34 -1.58 -7.55 3.68
N ARG A 35 -2.55 -6.66 3.83
CA ARG A 35 -2.93 -6.09 5.13
C ARG A 35 -3.43 -7.20 6.07
N LYS A 36 -3.01 -7.15 7.35
CA LYS A 36 -3.37 -8.13 8.39
C LYS A 36 -3.57 -7.48 9.76
N GLY A 37 -4.53 -7.94 10.55
CA GLY A 37 -4.81 -7.44 11.90
C GLY A 37 -5.80 -6.27 11.96
N THR A 38 -6.79 -6.19 11.07
CA THR A 38 -7.98 -5.31 11.22
C THR A 38 -9.21 -6.02 11.77
N LEU A 39 -9.15 -7.33 11.98
CA LEU A 39 -10.25 -8.08 12.57
C LEU A 39 -10.48 -7.69 14.03
N ASP A 40 -11.72 -7.85 14.50
CA ASP A 40 -12.13 -7.49 15.86
C ASP A 40 -11.26 -8.21 16.92
N GLY A 41 -10.81 -7.45 17.92
CA GLY A 41 -9.95 -7.93 19.00
C GLY A 41 -8.67 -7.11 19.12
N ALA A 42 -7.53 -7.70 18.74
CA ALA A 42 -6.22 -7.07 18.83
C ALA A 42 -5.82 -6.46 17.48
N VAL A 43 -6.33 -5.26 17.20
CA VAL A 43 -5.98 -4.52 15.98
C VAL A 43 -4.49 -4.20 15.96
N ASN A 44 -3.81 -4.56 14.87
CA ASN A 44 -2.44 -4.16 14.58
C ASN A 44 -2.43 -3.18 13.41
N GLU A 45 -1.93 -1.96 13.63
CA GLU A 45 -1.82 -0.92 12.60
C GLU A 45 -0.46 -0.88 11.90
N THR A 46 0.43 -1.84 12.18
CA THR A 46 1.76 -1.88 11.54
C THR A 46 1.85 -2.88 10.39
N ASP A 47 1.04 -3.94 10.38
CA ASP A 47 1.03 -4.97 9.33
C ASP A 47 0.21 -4.54 8.10
N HIS A 48 0.56 -3.37 7.57
CA HIS A 48 0.11 -2.89 6.28
C HIS A 48 0.76 -3.71 5.15
N ALA A 49 0.10 -3.79 4.00
CA ALA A 49 0.55 -4.62 2.89
C ALA A 49 1.98 -4.28 2.44
N GLU A 50 2.34 -2.99 2.43
CA GLU A 50 3.67 -2.48 2.07
C GLU A 50 4.71 -2.87 3.11
N ILE A 51 4.39 -2.79 4.40
CA ILE A 51 5.29 -3.17 5.49
C ILE A 51 5.55 -4.68 5.45
N VAL A 52 4.50 -5.47 5.26
CA VAL A 52 4.62 -6.93 5.10
C VAL A 52 5.47 -7.26 3.87
N ALA A 53 5.25 -6.60 2.73
CA ALA A 53 6.05 -6.81 1.53
C ALA A 53 7.52 -6.43 1.72
N LEU A 54 7.81 -5.31 2.40
CA LEU A 54 9.17 -4.88 2.70
C LEU A 54 9.87 -5.81 3.70
N ARG A 55 9.14 -6.33 4.70
CA ARG A 55 9.64 -7.35 5.62
C ARG A 55 10.02 -8.62 4.86
N ASN A 56 9.14 -9.12 4.01
CA ASN A 56 9.41 -10.30 3.17
C ASN A 56 10.57 -10.05 2.19
N LEU A 57 10.73 -8.82 1.69
CA LEU A 57 11.90 -8.44 0.87
C LEU A 57 13.20 -8.49 1.68
N SER A 58 13.19 -8.13 2.96
CA SER A 58 14.39 -8.13 3.81
C SER A 58 14.91 -9.53 4.15
N GLU A 59 14.06 -10.56 4.02
CA GLU A 59 14.44 -11.97 4.18
C GLU A 59 15.21 -12.50 2.96
N LEU A 60 15.16 -11.77 1.83
CA LEU A 60 16.00 -12.04 0.68
C LEU A 60 17.35 -11.35 0.91
N ASP A 61 18.46 -12.08 0.74
CA ASP A 61 19.83 -11.56 0.87
C ASP A 61 20.16 -10.55 -0.25
N ARG A 62 19.52 -9.38 -0.17
CA ARG A 62 19.51 -8.29 -1.15
C ARG A 62 19.75 -6.98 -0.41
N ASN A 63 21.00 -6.80 0.02
CA ASN A 63 21.44 -5.64 0.80
C ASN A 63 22.02 -4.50 -0.06
N ASP A 64 22.12 -4.69 -1.37
CA ASP A 64 22.64 -3.65 -2.27
C ASP A 64 21.57 -2.58 -2.56
N GLU A 65 21.85 -1.34 -2.13
CA GLU A 65 21.01 -0.17 -2.37
C GLU A 65 20.81 0.12 -3.87
N SER A 66 21.81 -0.18 -4.71
CA SER A 66 21.74 0.01 -6.15
C SER A 66 20.67 -0.89 -6.78
N GLU A 67 20.56 -2.15 -6.34
CA GLU A 67 19.52 -3.07 -6.80
C GLU A 67 18.12 -2.59 -6.38
N ARG A 68 17.98 -2.09 -5.15
CA ARG A 68 16.70 -1.63 -4.60
C ARG A 68 16.17 -0.39 -5.30
N SER A 69 17.06 0.50 -5.72
CA SER A 69 16.68 1.70 -6.50
C SER A 69 16.02 1.37 -7.83
N GLY A 70 16.31 0.20 -8.41
CA GLY A 70 15.67 -0.31 -9.63
C GLY A 70 14.35 -1.05 -9.39
N MET A 71 13.93 -1.24 -8.14
CA MET A 71 12.69 -1.94 -7.80
C MET A 71 11.47 -1.02 -7.89
N THR A 72 10.33 -1.64 -8.20
CA THR A 72 9.02 -0.97 -8.20
C THR A 72 8.08 -1.66 -7.22
N LEU A 73 7.49 -0.88 -6.31
CA LEU A 73 6.44 -1.32 -5.42
C LEU A 73 5.07 -0.99 -6.03
N TYR A 74 4.22 -1.98 -6.19
CA TYR A 74 2.83 -1.84 -6.62
C TYR A 74 1.89 -2.11 -5.46
N VAL A 75 0.98 -1.19 -5.16
CA VAL A 75 0.04 -1.31 -4.04
C VAL A 75 -1.38 -0.87 -4.42
N THR A 76 -2.40 -1.51 -3.87
CA THR A 76 -3.79 -1.25 -4.27
C THR A 76 -4.35 0.07 -3.72
N MET A 77 -3.72 0.64 -2.69
CA MET A 77 -4.07 1.93 -2.09
C MET A 77 -2.84 2.81 -1.97
N GLU A 78 -3.02 4.13 -2.03
CA GLU A 78 -1.95 5.08 -1.77
C GLU A 78 -1.31 4.81 -0.40
N PRO A 79 0.03 4.64 -0.32
CA PRO A 79 0.72 4.43 0.95
C PRO A 79 0.48 5.58 1.94
N CYS A 80 0.20 5.24 3.19
CA CYS A 80 0.15 6.22 4.27
C CYS A 80 1.56 6.73 4.65
N LEU A 81 1.66 7.71 5.54
CA LEU A 81 2.96 8.26 5.98
C LEU A 81 3.92 7.21 6.53
N MET A 82 3.43 6.24 7.31
CA MET A 82 4.26 5.14 7.84
C MET A 82 4.86 4.31 6.71
N CYS A 83 4.00 3.83 5.80
CA CYS A 83 4.42 2.99 4.67
C CYS A 83 5.35 3.77 3.74
N PHE A 84 5.02 5.03 3.42
CA PHE A 84 5.86 5.85 2.57
C PHE A 84 7.25 6.11 3.17
N GLY A 85 7.33 6.38 4.48
CA GLY A 85 8.59 6.47 5.21
C GLY A 85 9.42 5.19 5.13
N ALA A 86 8.78 4.02 5.33
CA ALA A 86 9.44 2.72 5.23
C ALA A 86 9.95 2.44 3.81
N ILE A 87 9.20 2.82 2.78
CA ILE A 87 9.59 2.69 1.37
C ILE A 87 10.82 3.54 1.07
N LEU A 88 10.84 4.80 1.52
CA LEU A 88 11.98 5.71 1.37
C LEU A 88 13.24 5.14 2.03
N LEU A 89 13.12 4.63 3.26
CA LEU A 89 14.23 4.01 4.00
C LEU A 89 14.71 2.71 3.34
N SER A 90 13.81 1.99 2.68
CA SER A 90 14.13 0.75 1.97
C SER A 90 14.82 0.99 0.62
N GLY A 91 14.92 2.23 0.15
CA GLY A 91 15.61 2.56 -1.10
C GLY A 91 14.85 2.16 -2.37
N ILE A 92 13.56 1.84 -2.29
CA ILE A 92 12.73 1.53 -3.48
C ILE A 92 12.59 2.78 -4.35
N GLY A 93 12.92 2.67 -5.64
CA GLY A 93 12.94 3.83 -6.54
C GLY A 93 11.59 4.25 -7.11
N THR A 94 10.62 3.33 -7.19
CA THR A 94 9.29 3.65 -7.76
C THR A 94 8.15 3.06 -6.92
N VAL A 95 7.14 3.87 -6.66
CA VAL A 95 5.85 3.46 -6.07
C VAL A 95 4.76 3.66 -7.11
N VAL A 96 3.96 2.63 -7.32
CA VAL A 96 2.79 2.65 -8.18
C VAL A 96 1.57 2.26 -7.34
N TYR A 97 0.61 3.15 -7.19
CA TYR A 97 -0.63 2.85 -6.47
C TYR A 97 -1.88 2.93 -7.34
N ALA A 98 -2.90 2.15 -6.98
CA ALA A 98 -4.16 2.11 -7.72
C ALA A 98 -5.16 3.16 -7.26
N TYR A 99 -5.58 3.10 -5.99
CA TYR A 99 -6.64 3.96 -5.43
C TYR A 99 -6.08 4.98 -4.46
N GLU A 100 -6.51 6.24 -4.57
CA GLU A 100 -6.08 7.31 -3.69
C GLU A 100 -6.61 7.14 -2.25
N ASP A 101 -5.80 7.52 -1.26
CA ASP A 101 -6.22 7.58 0.14
C ASP A 101 -6.35 9.05 0.55
N ILE A 102 -7.59 9.54 0.54
CA ILE A 102 -7.89 10.93 0.89
C ILE A 102 -7.85 11.23 2.39
N MET A 103 -7.69 10.20 3.22
CA MET A 103 -7.68 10.33 4.69
C MET A 103 -6.26 10.23 5.23
N GLY A 104 -5.48 9.26 4.76
CA GLY A 104 -4.15 8.95 5.29
C GLY A 104 -3.00 8.99 4.27
N GLY A 105 -3.26 9.29 2.99
CA GLY A 105 -2.27 9.25 1.91
C GLY A 105 -1.03 10.09 2.18
N GLY A 106 0.14 9.46 2.16
CA GLY A 106 1.43 10.06 2.50
C GLY A 106 2.29 10.46 1.31
N THR A 107 1.94 10.04 0.09
CA THR A 107 2.84 10.16 -1.07
C THR A 107 3.03 11.59 -1.59
N LYS A 108 2.20 12.53 -1.12
CA LYS A 108 2.23 13.95 -1.51
C LYS A 108 3.01 14.85 -0.55
N ILE A 109 3.65 14.28 0.47
CA ILE A 109 4.48 15.07 1.40
C ILE A 109 5.63 15.75 0.63
N ASP A 110 5.95 17.00 0.98
CA ASP A 110 7.12 17.68 0.42
C ASP A 110 8.39 17.06 1.00
N LEU A 111 9.07 16.22 0.22
CA LEU A 111 10.31 15.60 0.65
C LEU A 111 11.40 16.63 0.96
N LYS A 112 11.41 17.80 0.31
CA LYS A 112 12.45 18.82 0.53
C LYS A 112 12.37 19.46 1.91
N SER A 113 11.19 19.43 2.55
CA SER A 113 11.02 19.92 3.92
C SER A 113 11.43 18.90 4.99
N LEU A 114 11.83 17.68 4.60
CA LEU A 114 12.21 16.62 5.54
C LEU A 114 13.73 16.58 5.82
N PRO A 115 14.17 15.96 6.92
CA PRO A 115 15.59 15.76 7.21
C PRO A 115 16.35 15.03 6.09
N PRO A 116 17.69 15.19 6.01
CA PRO A 116 18.53 14.67 4.91
C PRO A 116 18.36 13.19 4.58
N LEU A 117 17.98 12.37 5.57
CA LEU A 117 17.70 10.95 5.37
C LEU A 117 16.57 10.69 4.36
N TYR A 118 15.57 11.57 4.31
CA TYR A 118 14.40 11.47 3.44
C TYR A 118 14.49 12.41 2.25
N SER A 119 14.95 13.66 2.46
CA SER A 119 14.97 14.69 1.41
C SER A 119 15.94 14.40 0.27
N ASN A 120 16.98 13.59 0.52
CA ASN A 120 17.94 13.16 -0.51
C ASN A 120 17.45 11.94 -1.33
N ARG A 121 16.32 11.32 -0.95
CA ARG A 121 15.80 10.13 -1.65
C ARG A 121 15.22 10.52 -3.00
N LYS A 122 15.55 9.74 -4.03
CA LYS A 122 14.97 9.84 -5.37
C LYS A 122 13.90 8.76 -5.49
N ILE A 123 12.64 9.18 -5.53
CA ILE A 123 11.50 8.27 -5.66
C ILE A 123 10.52 8.81 -6.71
N SER A 124 10.03 7.93 -7.56
CA SER A 124 8.95 8.23 -8.51
C SER A 124 7.63 7.68 -7.98
N VAL A 125 6.57 8.48 -8.05
CA VAL A 125 5.22 8.06 -7.64
C VAL A 125 4.30 8.11 -8.84
N VAL A 126 3.68 6.97 -9.16
CA VAL A 126 2.68 6.83 -10.23
C VAL A 126 1.35 6.43 -9.59
N SER A 127 0.29 7.16 -9.92
CA SER A 127 -1.03 6.97 -9.33
C SER A 127 -2.05 6.48 -10.36
N GLY A 128 -3.12 5.85 -9.88
CA GLY A 128 -4.31 5.55 -10.69
C GLY A 128 -4.26 4.27 -11.52
N ILE A 129 -3.22 3.43 -11.38
CA ILE A 129 -3.10 2.20 -12.19
C ILE A 129 -4.11 1.15 -11.72
N LEU A 130 -5.02 0.75 -12.60
CA LEU A 130 -6.16 -0.13 -12.27
C LEU A 130 -7.01 0.39 -11.09
N ARG A 131 -7.12 1.73 -10.97
CA ARG A 131 -7.88 2.40 -9.92
C ARG A 131 -9.30 1.85 -9.75
N LYS A 132 -10.03 1.68 -10.84
CA LYS A 132 -11.43 1.21 -10.82
C LYS A 132 -11.55 -0.17 -10.16
N SER A 133 -10.66 -1.10 -10.51
CA SER A 133 -10.63 -2.45 -9.93
C SER A 133 -10.37 -2.42 -8.42
N SER A 134 -9.47 -1.54 -7.97
CA SER A 134 -9.18 -1.36 -6.54
C SER A 134 -10.36 -0.69 -5.80
N LEU A 135 -10.95 0.36 -6.38
CA LEU A 135 -12.14 1.03 -5.85
C LEU A 135 -13.29 0.05 -5.58
N GLN A 136 -13.55 -0.90 -6.49
CA GLN A 136 -14.60 -1.90 -6.28
C GLN A 136 -14.35 -2.78 -5.05
N ILE A 137 -13.09 -3.14 -4.79
CA ILE A 137 -12.73 -3.94 -3.61
C ILE A 137 -13.02 -3.16 -2.33
N PHE A 138 -12.62 -1.89 -2.26
CA PHE A 138 -12.90 -1.04 -1.10
C PHE A 138 -14.40 -0.76 -0.93
N LYS A 139 -15.15 -0.58 -2.02
CA LYS A 139 -16.62 -0.47 -1.96
C LYS A 139 -17.25 -1.71 -1.35
N THR A 140 -16.82 -2.90 -1.75
CA THR A 140 -17.30 -4.16 -1.16
C THR A 140 -17.00 -4.23 0.34
N PHE A 141 -15.79 -3.85 0.75
CA PHE A 141 -15.42 -3.82 2.17
C PHE A 141 -16.29 -2.86 2.98
N PHE A 142 -16.41 -1.60 2.55
CA PHE A 142 -17.17 -0.58 3.29
C PHE A 142 -18.70 -0.77 3.22
N SER A 143 -19.20 -1.51 2.24
CA SER A 143 -20.63 -1.86 2.15
C SER A 143 -21.01 -3.07 3.00
N ASN A 144 -20.04 -3.83 3.50
CA ASN A 144 -20.30 -4.95 4.39
C ASN A 144 -20.73 -4.44 5.77
N GLU A 145 -21.95 -4.77 6.19
CA GLU A 145 -22.51 -4.32 7.48
C GLU A 145 -21.71 -4.83 8.68
N ALA A 146 -21.11 -6.02 8.56
CA ALA A 146 -20.28 -6.64 9.59
C ALA A 146 -18.91 -5.96 9.76
N ASN A 147 -18.48 -5.12 8.82
CA ASN A 147 -17.24 -4.38 8.95
C ASN A 147 -17.38 -3.26 10.00
N SER A 148 -16.51 -3.27 11.01
CA SER A 148 -16.35 -2.23 12.03
C SER A 148 -15.20 -1.26 11.70
N TYR A 149 -14.19 -1.73 10.96
CA TYR A 149 -12.95 -1.00 10.69
C TYR A 149 -13.17 0.18 9.74
N TRP A 150 -12.77 1.38 10.20
CA TRP A 150 -12.97 2.67 9.53
C TRP A 150 -14.43 2.97 9.09
N LYS A 151 -15.42 2.30 9.68
CA LYS A 151 -16.83 2.56 9.39
C LYS A 151 -17.18 4.01 9.72
N GLY A 152 -17.85 4.69 8.79
CA GLY A 152 -18.23 6.11 8.96
C GLY A 152 -17.09 7.12 8.85
N SER A 153 -15.87 6.68 8.52
CA SER A 153 -14.73 7.57 8.30
C SER A 153 -14.87 8.41 7.02
N LEU A 154 -14.04 9.45 6.91
CA LEU A 154 -13.90 10.24 5.69
C LEU A 154 -13.60 9.35 4.47
N LEU A 155 -12.70 8.37 4.63
CA LEU A 155 -12.35 7.43 3.57
C LEU A 155 -13.53 6.56 3.14
N ALA A 156 -14.31 6.03 4.10
CA ALA A 156 -15.48 5.21 3.81
C ALA A 156 -16.54 6.00 3.02
N GLY A 157 -16.89 7.20 3.49
CA GLY A 157 -17.86 8.08 2.82
C GLY A 157 -17.39 8.49 1.42
N TYR A 158 -16.12 8.86 1.28
CA TYR A 158 -15.52 9.17 -0.02
C TYR A 158 -15.64 7.97 -0.97
N THR A 159 -15.24 6.79 -0.53
CA THR A 159 -15.23 5.56 -1.35
C THR A 159 -16.62 5.17 -1.82
N LEU A 160 -17.61 5.16 -0.92
CA LEU A 160 -18.99 4.82 -1.27
C LEU A 160 -19.64 5.84 -2.21
N SER A 161 -19.22 7.11 -2.16
CA SER A 161 -19.74 8.16 -3.06
C SER A 161 -19.12 8.18 -4.46
N ARG A 162 -17.96 7.51 -4.68
CA ARG A 162 -17.29 7.54 -5.99
C ARG A 162 -18.08 6.75 -7.04
N LYS A 163 -18.30 7.37 -8.21
CA LYS A 163 -18.72 6.64 -9.42
C LYS A 163 -17.53 5.89 -10.01
N ASP A 164 -17.86 4.83 -10.74
CA ASP A 164 -16.95 3.92 -11.44
C ASP A 164 -16.06 4.59 -12.48
#